data_AF-A0A8S8XTR8-F1
#
_entry.id   AF-A0A8S8XTR8-F1
#
_cell.length_a   1.000
_cell.length_b   1.000
_cell.length_c   1.000
_cell.angle_alpha   90.00
_cell.angle_beta   90.00
_cell.angle_gamma   90.00
#
_symmetry.space_group_name_H-M   'P 1'
#
loop_
_entity.id
_entity.type
_entity.pdbx_description
1 polymer ?
#
loop_
_entity_poly.entity_id
_entity_poly.type
_entity_poly.pdbx_seq_one_letter_code
_entity_poly.pdbx_strand_id
1 'polypeptide(L)'
;MAQSAKSWELPIDTGEIPENGAEFDAIVVGGGPGGSSAAGYLAMAGKSVLLLEKGLWPRDKICGDAVGGKSLGHVKALGVKKKPRK
;
A
#
# COMPACT_ATOMS: atom_id res chain seq x y z
N MET A 1 -8.68 -13.23 19.31
CA MET A 1 -8.81 -11.86 18.75
C MET A 1 -7.73 -10.97 19.35
N ALA A 2 -6.54 -10.89 18.74
CA ALA A 2 -5.50 -9.94 19.13
C ALA A 2 -4.40 -9.93 18.07
N GLN A 3 -4.48 -9.03 17.09
CA GLN A 3 -3.33 -8.59 16.30
C GLN A 3 -3.40 -7.06 16.19
N SER A 4 -3.25 -6.41 17.34
CA SER A 4 -2.96 -4.98 17.44
C SER A 4 -1.47 -4.79 17.82
N ALA A 5 -0.59 -5.67 17.35
CA ALA A 5 0.82 -5.33 17.27
C ALA A 5 0.95 -4.35 16.11
N LYS A 6 1.54 -3.18 16.36
CA LYS A 6 1.43 -2.00 15.50
C LYS A 6 1.88 -2.33 14.07
N SER A 7 0.93 -2.35 13.13
CA SER A 7 1.17 -2.54 11.68
C SER A 7 2.14 -1.50 11.07
N TRP A 8 2.51 -0.47 11.85
CA TRP A 8 3.42 0.61 11.51
C TRP A 8 4.86 0.41 12.00
N GLU A 9 5.15 -0.68 12.71
CA GLU A 9 6.48 -0.97 13.27
C GLU A 9 7.10 -2.26 12.69
N LEU A 10 6.29 -3.12 12.07
CA LEU A 10 6.72 -4.41 11.52
C LEU A 10 6.63 -4.43 10.00
N PRO A 11 7.47 -5.24 9.33
CA PRO A 11 7.35 -5.50 7.90
C PRO A 11 5.93 -5.84 7.46
N ILE A 12 5.50 -5.23 6.35
CA ILE A 12 4.25 -5.62 5.69
C ILE A 12 4.42 -7.07 5.25
N ASP A 13 3.41 -7.89 5.53
CA ASP A 13 3.30 -9.21 4.95
C ASP A 13 3.11 -9.09 3.43
N THR A 14 4.13 -9.51 2.68
CA THR A 14 4.14 -9.45 1.22
C THR A 14 3.38 -10.61 0.57
N GLY A 15 2.92 -11.59 1.35
CA GLY A 15 2.39 -12.84 0.84
C GLY A 15 3.48 -13.70 0.17
N GLU A 16 3.04 -14.74 -0.52
CA GLU A 16 3.90 -15.66 -1.25
C GLU A 16 4.36 -15.06 -2.59
N ILE A 17 5.58 -15.42 -3.01
CA ILE A 17 6.07 -15.05 -4.34
C ILE A 17 5.28 -15.88 -5.36
N PRO A 18 4.62 -15.24 -6.34
CA PRO A 18 3.85 -15.97 -7.34
C PRO A 18 4.76 -16.83 -8.22
N GLU A 19 4.20 -17.92 -8.73
CA GLU A 19 4.89 -18.79 -9.68
C GLU A 19 5.21 -18.06 -10.99
N ASN A 20 6.25 -18.52 -11.69
CA ASN A 20 6.59 -17.99 -13.00
C ASN A 20 5.44 -18.24 -13.99
N GLY A 21 5.00 -17.18 -14.67
CA GLY A 21 3.86 -17.24 -15.60
C GLY A 21 2.50 -16.98 -14.95
N ALA A 22 2.45 -16.63 -13.66
CA ALA A 22 1.22 -16.16 -13.03
C ALA A 22 0.69 -14.89 -13.72
N GLU A 23 -0.61 -14.84 -13.96
CA GLU A 23 -1.30 -13.72 -14.60
C GLU A 23 -1.95 -12.79 -13.56
N PHE A 24 -1.86 -11.49 -13.82
CA PHE A 24 -2.48 -10.43 -13.02
C PHE A 24 -3.17 -9.44 -13.95
N ASP A 25 -4.30 -8.87 -13.53
CA ASP A 25 -4.94 -7.77 -14.24
C ASP A 25 -4.00 -6.55 -14.32
N ALA A 26 -3.14 -6.35 -13.32
CA ALA A 26 -2.12 -5.31 -13.31
C ALA A 26 -0.90 -5.68 -12.45
N ILE A 27 0.28 -5.26 -12.91
CA ILE A 27 1.51 -5.28 -12.13
C ILE A 27 1.92 -3.82 -11.87
N VAL A 28 2.02 -3.45 -10.61
CA VAL A 28 2.43 -2.11 -10.17
C VAL A 28 3.85 -2.18 -9.63
N VAL A 29 4.76 -1.39 -10.20
CA VAL A 29 6.16 -1.34 -9.78
C VAL A 29 6.42 -0.05 -9.00
N GLY A 30 6.70 -0.19 -7.70
CA GLY A 30 6.96 0.88 -6.74
C GLY A 30 5.79 1.13 -5.78
N GLY A 31 6.00 0.85 -4.50
CA GLY A 31 5.07 1.06 -3.38
C GLY A 31 5.07 2.48 -2.80
N GLY A 32 5.43 3.49 -3.59
CA GLY A 32 5.28 4.90 -3.19
C GLY A 32 3.82 5.37 -3.19
N PRO A 33 3.53 6.66 -2.89
CA PRO A 33 2.15 7.16 -2.82
C PRO A 33 1.32 6.90 -4.08
N GLY A 34 1.90 7.09 -5.27
CA GLY A 34 1.22 6.82 -6.53
C GLY A 34 0.95 5.34 -6.77
N GLY A 35 1.96 4.49 -6.62
CA GLY A 35 1.81 3.05 -6.89
C GLY A 35 0.97 2.31 -5.85
N SER A 36 1.13 2.61 -4.56
CA SER A 36 0.26 2.07 -3.52
C SER A 36 -1.20 2.51 -3.69
N SER A 37 -1.44 3.76 -4.11
CA SER A 37 -2.79 4.24 -4.43
C SER A 37 -3.38 3.52 -5.64
N ALA A 38 -2.60 3.39 -6.73
CA ALA A 38 -3.04 2.71 -7.95
C ALA A 38 -3.38 1.24 -7.67
N ALA A 39 -2.50 0.53 -6.98
CA ALA A 39 -2.71 -0.86 -6.59
C ALA A 39 -3.95 -0.99 -5.69
N GLY A 40 -4.12 -0.09 -4.71
CA GLY A 40 -5.28 -0.07 -3.82
C GLY A 40 -6.60 0.12 -4.56
N TYR A 41 -6.69 1.08 -5.50
CA TYR A 41 -7.90 1.30 -6.28
C TYR A 41 -8.23 0.13 -7.21
N LEU A 42 -7.22 -0.46 -7.85
CA LEU A 42 -7.41 -1.64 -8.69
C LEU A 42 -7.93 -2.83 -7.86
N ALA A 43 -7.34 -3.07 -6.68
CA ALA A 43 -7.81 -4.10 -5.76
C ALA A 43 -9.24 -3.85 -5.27
N MET A 44 -9.59 -2.61 -4.93
CA MET A 44 -10.96 -2.22 -4.56
C MET A 44 -11.96 -2.41 -5.71
N ALA A 45 -11.51 -2.35 -6.96
CA ALA A 45 -12.31 -2.66 -8.15
C ALA A 45 -12.38 -4.17 -8.47
N GLY A 46 -11.87 -5.04 -7.57
CA GLY A 46 -11.90 -6.49 -7.72
C GLY A 46 -10.85 -7.05 -8.68
N LYS A 47 -9.80 -6.29 -8.99
CA LYS A 47 -8.71 -6.73 -9.87
C LYS A 47 -7.65 -7.53 -9.13
N SER A 48 -7.06 -8.53 -9.80
CA SER A 48 -5.86 -9.20 -9.34
C SER A 48 -4.64 -8.31 -9.59
N VAL A 49 -3.95 -7.90 -8.52
CA VAL A 49 -2.86 -6.92 -8.61
C VAL A 49 -1.63 -7.44 -7.91
N LEU A 50 -0.49 -7.40 -8.61
CA LEU A 50 0.82 -7.62 -8.02
C LEU A 50 1.50 -6.27 -7.79
N LEU A 51 1.80 -5.92 -6.54
CA LEU A 51 2.57 -4.73 -6.18
C LEU A 51 4.00 -5.13 -5.82
N LEU A 52 4.97 -4.58 -6.54
CA LEU A 52 6.40 -4.83 -6.32
C LEU A 52 7.04 -3.60 -5.68
N GLU A 53 7.81 -3.79 -4.62
CA GLU A 53 8.59 -2.72 -3.98
C GLU A 53 9.96 -3.25 -3.54
N LYS A 54 11.00 -2.45 -3.77
CA LYS A 54 12.38 -2.77 -3.41
C LYS A 54 12.65 -2.56 -1.92
N GLY A 55 12.01 -1.56 -1.32
CA GLY A 55 12.14 -1.21 0.08
C GLY A 55 11.29 -2.09 0.99
N LEU A 56 11.82 -2.36 2.18
CA LEU A 56 11.04 -2.94 3.28
C LEU A 56 10.26 -1.81 3.96
N TRP A 57 8.95 -1.94 4.03
CA TRP A 57 8.08 -1.06 4.82
C TRP A 57 7.97 -1.58 6.25
N PRO A 58 7.68 -0.76 7.27
CA PRO A 58 7.50 0.69 7.23
C PRO A 58 8.84 1.41 7.01
N ARG A 59 8.89 2.34 6.04
CA ARG A 59 10.06 3.18 5.79
C ARG A 59 9.66 4.63 5.56
N ASP A 60 10.61 5.52 5.69
CA ASP A 60 10.40 6.92 5.35
C ASP A 60 10.36 7.12 3.83
N LYS A 61 9.38 7.86 3.33
CA LYS A 61 9.17 8.12 1.89
C LYS A 61 8.68 9.56 1.67
N ILE A 62 9.66 10.45 1.61
CA ILE A 62 9.52 11.92 1.57
C ILE A 62 8.54 12.44 0.52
N CYS A 63 8.39 11.77 -0.63
CA CYS A 63 7.45 12.21 -1.67
C CYS A 63 5.96 12.09 -1.27
N GLY A 64 5.65 11.54 -0.09
CA GLY A 64 4.29 11.44 0.47
C GLY A 64 3.97 12.46 1.57
N ASP A 65 4.91 13.32 1.96
CA ASP A 65 4.77 14.16 3.16
C ASP A 65 3.82 15.35 2.97
N ALA A 66 3.65 15.81 1.74
CA ALA A 66 2.75 16.90 1.37
C ALA A 66 1.53 16.36 0.61
N VAL A 67 0.48 16.01 1.35
CA VAL A 67 -0.81 15.63 0.76
C VAL A 67 -1.69 16.87 0.62
N GLY A 68 -1.87 17.36 -0.61
CA GLY A 68 -2.76 18.49 -0.88
C GLY A 68 -4.23 18.18 -0.54
N GLY A 69 -5.03 19.22 -0.28
CA GLY A 69 -6.43 19.06 0.16
C GLY A 69 -7.29 18.20 -0.77
N LYS A 70 -7.07 18.28 -2.10
CA LYS A 70 -7.76 17.43 -3.09
C LYS A 70 -7.44 15.94 -2.93
N SER A 71 -6.24 15.60 -2.48
CA SER A 71 -5.78 14.22 -2.30
C SER A 71 -6.28 13.58 -1.00
N LEU A 72 -6.78 14.37 -0.03
CA LEU A 72 -7.31 13.84 1.23
C LEU A 72 -8.53 12.92 1.02
N GLY A 73 -9.33 13.19 -0.01
CA GLY A 73 -10.44 12.31 -0.40
C GLY A 73 -9.94 10.90 -0.75
N HIS A 74 -8.83 10.82 -1.49
CA HIS A 74 -8.23 9.54 -1.86
C HIS A 74 -7.61 8.81 -0.69
N VAL A 75 -6.92 9.52 0.21
CA VAL A 75 -6.36 8.94 1.45
C VAL A 75 -7.47 8.31 2.29
N LYS A 76 -8.61 8.99 2.42
CA LYS A 76 -9.79 8.47 3.14
C LYS A 76 -10.38 7.25 2.42
N ALA A 77 -10.54 7.31 1.10
CA ALA A 77 -11.12 6.22 0.30
C ALA A 77 -10.26 4.94 0.38
N LEU A 78 -8.94 5.09 0.39
CA LEU A 78 -7.97 4.00 0.53
C LEU A 78 -7.86 3.46 1.98
N GLY A 79 -8.65 3.98 2.92
CA GLY A 79 -8.70 3.48 4.29
C GLY A 79 -7.46 3.82 5.14
N VAL A 80 -6.62 4.76 4.71
CA VAL A 80 -5.43 5.18 5.45
C VAL A 80 -5.87 5.86 6.75
N LYS A 81 -5.66 5.17 7.87
CA LYS A 81 -5.98 5.68 9.20
C LYS A 81 -4.89 6.66 9.63
N LYS A 82 -5.29 7.72 10.34
CA LYS A 82 -4.32 8.57 11.05
C LYS A 82 -3.52 7.68 12.00
N LYS A 83 -2.19 7.83 11.96
CA LYS A 83 -1.33 7.21 12.98
C LYS A 83 -1.86 7.65 14.35
N PRO A 84 -2.04 6.73 15.32
CA PRO A 84 -2.35 7.13 16.69
C PRO A 84 -1.27 8.12 17.13
N ARG A 85 -1.68 9.28 17.67
CA ARG A 85 -0.70 10.15 18.32
C ARG A 85 -0.11 9.37 19.49
N LYS A 86 1.21 9.46 19.68
CA LYS A 86 1.86 8.94 20.89
C LYS A 86 1.26 9.60 22.12
#